data_AF-A0A151GDY6-F1
#
_entry.id   AF-A0A151GDY6-F1
#
_cell.length_a   1.000
_cell.length_b   1.000
_cell.length_c   1.000
_cell.angle_alpha   90.00
_cell.angle_beta   90.00
_cell.angle_gamma   90.00
#
_symmetry.space_group_name_H-M   'P 1'
#
loop_
_entity.id
_entity.type
_entity.pdbx_description
1 polymer ?
#
loop_
_entity_poly.entity_id
_entity_poly.type
_entity_poly.pdbx_seq_one_letter_code
_entity_poly.pdbx_strand_id
1 'polypeptide(L)'
;MSDDETDPELLALLRQHLEGKLGVDADQEEETGVLSGAEYVYNNGIDVAIDMRATKNAAESIYQQMQQKSYSTATWSEHELHPTTKDESTVNFIFTMDLLNFSFWSDLPDDERFAIEHRGRRWTGYWSLVAALQRALDEGIPITDPHFWHDEDECNLKALKHIFRSCTDEEMPLLPERLACLRESAQVLYDRYNCSITRLISVANGSAARLANILARDFSCFRDEHSFPGSSKPIRFLKRAQILCADLWACFQGESYGRFTDIDKITMFADYRIPQILISLGALYCSPSVVSAIEARRCLESGGPWEVQLRGGQPMISGFIWSAG
;
A
#
# COMPACT_ATOMS: atom_id res chain seq x y z
N MET A 1 49.38 -33.67 7.84
CA MET A 1 48.37 -34.74 7.96
C MET A 1 47.19 -34.05 8.64
N SER A 2 46.37 -33.31 7.89
CA SER A 2 45.21 -33.76 7.08
C SER A 2 43.96 -33.91 7.94
N ASP A 3 43.44 -32.79 8.45
CA ASP A 3 42.08 -32.69 9.02
C ASP A 3 41.14 -32.14 7.95
N ASP A 4 41.05 -32.87 6.84
CA ASP A 4 40.15 -32.59 5.71
C ASP A 4 39.13 -33.73 5.58
N GLU A 5 38.60 -34.19 6.71
CA GLU A 5 37.46 -35.11 6.72
C GLU A 5 36.18 -34.31 6.87
N THR A 6 35.46 -34.22 5.76
CA THR A 6 34.15 -33.57 5.69
C THR A 6 33.17 -34.39 6.53
N ASP A 7 32.53 -33.73 7.50
CA ASP A 7 31.57 -34.35 8.43
C ASP A 7 30.45 -35.09 7.65
N PRO A 8 30.40 -36.44 7.72
CA PRO A 8 29.42 -37.24 6.99
C PRO A 8 27.99 -36.96 7.41
N GLU A 9 27.75 -36.53 8.67
CA GLU A 9 26.42 -36.15 9.15
C GLU A 9 26.01 -34.79 8.59
N LEU A 10 26.93 -33.83 8.49
CA LEU A 10 26.67 -32.53 7.86
C LEU A 10 26.37 -32.69 6.35
N LEU A 11 27.08 -33.58 5.66
CA LEU A 11 26.81 -33.90 4.26
C LEU A 11 25.48 -34.65 4.07
N ALA A 12 25.10 -35.53 5.00
CA ALA A 12 23.80 -36.19 4.98
C ALA A 12 22.66 -35.19 5.25
N LEU A 13 22.85 -34.24 6.18
CA LEU A 13 21.90 -33.17 6.47
C LEU A 13 21.75 -32.22 5.28
N LEU A 14 22.86 -31.85 4.63
CA LEU A 14 22.87 -31.02 3.41
C LEU A 14 22.22 -31.75 2.23
N ARG A 15 22.46 -33.06 2.06
CA ARG A 15 21.75 -33.86 1.04
C ARG A 15 20.26 -33.94 1.34
N GLN A 16 19.84 -34.19 2.57
CA GLN A 16 18.43 -34.25 2.93
C GLN A 16 17.73 -32.89 2.74
N HIS A 17 18.45 -31.79 2.99
CA HIS A 17 17.96 -30.42 2.77
C HIS A 17 17.94 -30.01 1.28
N LEU A 18 18.85 -30.51 0.47
CA LEU A 18 18.90 -30.27 -0.97
C LEU A 18 17.96 -31.20 -1.76
N GLU A 19 17.87 -32.48 -1.39
CA GLU A 19 16.96 -33.46 -1.98
C GLU A 19 15.50 -33.18 -1.58
N GLY A 20 15.27 -32.69 -0.36
CA GLY A 20 13.96 -32.17 0.07
C GLY A 20 13.51 -30.91 -0.70
N LYS A 21 14.45 -30.17 -1.30
CA LYS A 21 14.19 -29.03 -2.21
C LYS A 21 14.08 -29.43 -3.68
N LEU A 22 14.46 -30.65 -4.05
CA LEU A 22 14.44 -31.14 -5.44
C LEU A 22 13.17 -31.94 -5.79
N GLY A 23 12.23 -32.09 -4.83
CA GLY A 23 11.05 -32.95 -4.97
C GLY A 23 9.68 -32.28 -4.82
N VAL A 24 9.63 -30.95 -4.79
CA VAL A 24 8.39 -30.18 -4.96
C VAL A 24 8.68 -29.24 -6.13
N ASP A 25 7.82 -29.20 -7.14
CA ASP A 25 7.92 -28.17 -8.19
C ASP A 25 8.23 -26.85 -7.52
N ALA A 26 9.43 -26.32 -7.80
CA ALA A 26 9.84 -25.01 -7.36
C ALA A 26 9.02 -23.98 -8.15
N ASP A 27 7.75 -23.84 -7.80
CA ASP A 27 7.08 -22.54 -7.84
C ASP A 27 8.05 -21.61 -7.13
N GLN A 28 8.71 -20.74 -7.90
CA GLN A 28 9.49 -19.66 -7.31
C GLN A 28 8.60 -18.98 -6.29
N GLU A 29 9.00 -19.03 -5.01
CA GLU A 29 8.34 -18.29 -3.95
C GLU A 29 8.05 -16.87 -4.45
N GLU A 30 6.77 -16.52 -4.58
CA GLU A 30 6.42 -15.31 -5.32
C GLU A 30 6.83 -14.08 -4.53
N GLU A 31 7.53 -13.15 -5.18
CA GLU A 31 8.03 -11.94 -4.56
C GLU A 31 7.40 -10.70 -5.21
N THR A 32 7.16 -9.66 -4.42
CA THR A 32 6.70 -8.36 -4.94
C THR A 32 7.84 -7.60 -5.62
N GLY A 33 9.09 -7.88 -5.26
CA GLY A 33 10.28 -7.14 -5.71
C GLY A 33 10.45 -5.77 -5.05
N VAL A 34 9.56 -5.37 -4.14
CA VAL A 34 9.59 -4.05 -3.48
C VAL A 34 10.86 -3.88 -2.64
N LEU A 35 11.19 -4.85 -1.78
CA LEU A 35 12.41 -4.78 -0.96
C LEU A 35 13.68 -4.73 -1.81
N SER A 36 13.76 -5.55 -2.87
CA SER A 36 14.93 -5.54 -3.77
C SER A 36 15.12 -4.19 -4.48
N GLY A 37 14.01 -3.54 -4.86
CA GLY A 37 14.04 -2.19 -5.43
C GLY A 37 14.45 -1.14 -4.39
N ALA A 38 13.87 -1.20 -3.19
CA ALA A 38 14.21 -0.31 -2.09
C ALA A 38 15.69 -0.42 -1.69
N GLU A 39 16.22 -1.64 -1.59
CA GLU A 39 17.63 -1.92 -1.31
C GLU A 39 18.53 -1.35 -2.42
N TYR A 40 18.14 -1.52 -3.69
CA TYR A 40 18.89 -0.94 -4.81
C TYR A 40 18.95 0.59 -4.71
N VAL A 41 17.82 1.25 -4.43
CA VAL A 41 17.77 2.71 -4.26
C VAL A 41 18.60 3.14 -3.06
N TYR A 42 18.54 2.42 -1.95
CA TYR A 42 19.34 2.70 -0.75
C TYR A 42 20.85 2.60 -1.03
N ASN A 43 21.29 1.56 -1.73
CA ASN A 43 22.71 1.33 -2.01
C ASN A 43 23.29 2.26 -3.08
N ASN A 44 22.45 2.84 -3.95
CA ASN A 44 22.88 3.65 -5.10
C ASN A 44 22.40 5.11 -5.03
N GLY A 45 21.60 5.47 -4.03
CA GLY A 45 21.16 6.83 -3.75
C GLY A 45 22.26 7.66 -3.09
N ILE A 46 22.23 8.98 -3.34
CA ILE A 46 23.21 9.93 -2.78
C ILE A 46 22.56 11.08 -2.02
N ASP A 47 21.24 11.24 -2.16
CA ASP A 47 20.50 12.37 -1.62
C ASP A 47 19.71 12.04 -0.36
N VAL A 48 19.48 10.74 -0.09
CA VAL A 48 18.76 10.28 1.09
C VAL A 48 19.56 9.18 1.77
N ALA A 49 19.70 9.28 3.08
CA ALA A 49 20.39 8.29 3.91
C ALA A 49 19.49 7.87 5.09
N ILE A 50 19.64 6.62 5.52
CA ILE A 50 18.94 6.07 6.69
C ILE A 50 19.93 6.00 7.83
N ASP A 51 19.54 6.48 9.02
CA ASP A 51 20.30 6.23 10.24
C ASP A 51 19.76 4.99 10.93
N MET A 52 20.58 3.95 10.95
CA MET A 52 20.22 2.64 11.49
C MET A 52 19.95 2.66 13.00
N ARG A 53 20.63 3.53 13.75
CA ARG A 53 20.44 3.65 15.19
C ARG A 53 19.13 4.37 15.49
N ALA A 54 18.88 5.50 14.83
CA ALA A 54 17.64 6.25 14.96
C ALA A 54 16.45 5.43 14.48
N THR A 55 16.62 4.63 13.42
CA THR A 55 15.61 3.68 12.93
C THR A 55 15.23 2.65 14.00
N LYS A 56 16.21 2.04 14.67
CA LYS A 56 15.94 1.10 15.77
C LYS A 56 15.23 1.78 16.95
N ASN A 57 15.65 2.98 17.32
CA ASN A 57 14.99 3.74 18.39
C ASN A 57 13.53 4.11 18.03
N ALA A 58 13.30 4.51 16.77
CA ALA A 58 11.97 4.81 16.26
C ALA A 58 11.08 3.55 16.28
N ALA A 59 11.61 2.42 15.83
CA ALA A 59 10.94 1.13 15.86
C ALA A 59 10.52 0.73 17.27
N GLU A 60 11.44 0.82 18.24
CA GLU A 60 11.16 0.50 19.64
C GLU A 60 10.10 1.43 20.23
N SER A 61 10.17 2.74 19.96
CA SER A 61 9.17 3.71 20.41
C SER A 61 7.79 3.42 19.81
N ILE A 62 7.70 3.08 18.52
CA ILE A 62 6.43 2.75 17.86
C ILE A 62 5.86 1.47 18.46
N TYR A 63 6.68 0.43 18.64
CA TYR A 63 6.26 -0.84 19.23
C TYR A 63 5.71 -0.64 20.65
N GLN A 64 6.42 0.11 21.50
CA GLN A 64 5.95 0.43 22.85
C GLN A 64 4.60 1.17 22.84
N GLN A 65 4.39 2.11 21.91
CA GLN A 65 3.12 2.81 21.77
C GLN A 65 1.98 1.89 21.28
N MET A 66 2.27 0.96 20.36
CA MET A 66 1.29 -0.03 19.90
C MET A 66 0.84 -0.94 21.04
N GLN A 67 1.78 -1.40 21.88
CA GLN A 67 1.48 -2.20 23.07
C GLN A 67 0.60 -1.43 24.07
N GLN A 68 0.97 -0.16 24.35
CA GLN A 68 0.19 0.71 25.25
C GLN A 68 -1.23 0.97 24.76
N LYS A 69 -1.42 1.07 23.44
CA LYS A 69 -2.73 1.30 22.81
C LYS A 69 -3.51 0.01 22.54
N SER A 70 -2.96 -1.16 22.88
CA SER A 70 -3.54 -2.48 22.56
C SER A 70 -3.92 -2.62 21.09
N TYR A 71 -3.12 -2.05 20.19
CA TYR A 71 -3.41 -2.05 18.76
C TYR A 71 -3.34 -3.48 18.22
N SER A 72 -4.43 -3.94 17.59
CA SER A 72 -4.50 -5.26 16.96
C SER A 72 -4.95 -5.13 15.50
N THR A 73 -4.81 -6.19 14.72
CA THR A 73 -5.32 -6.24 13.34
C THR A 73 -6.85 -6.16 13.30
N ALA A 74 -7.54 -6.54 14.38
CA ALA A 74 -8.98 -6.38 14.52
C ALA A 74 -9.44 -4.92 14.61
N THR A 75 -8.53 -3.98 14.94
CA THR A 75 -8.83 -2.53 15.01
C THR A 75 -9.36 -1.98 13.68
N TRP A 76 -9.00 -2.59 12.54
CA TRP A 76 -9.56 -2.22 11.25
C TRP A 76 -11.09 -2.40 11.25
N SER A 77 -11.59 -3.56 11.70
CA SER A 77 -13.02 -3.87 11.73
C SER A 77 -13.79 -3.11 12.83
N GLU A 78 -13.10 -2.46 13.76
CA GLU A 78 -13.71 -1.72 14.86
C GLU A 78 -14.10 -0.27 14.49
N HIS A 79 -13.59 0.25 13.36
CA HIS A 79 -13.87 1.64 12.97
C HIS A 79 -15.30 1.81 12.45
N GLU A 80 -15.99 2.86 12.91
CA GLU A 80 -17.44 3.08 12.65
C GLU A 80 -17.81 3.29 11.17
N LEU A 81 -16.83 3.60 10.33
CA LEU A 81 -16.99 3.78 8.89
C LEU A 81 -16.61 2.56 8.07
N HIS A 82 -16.07 1.50 8.66
CA HIS A 82 -15.76 0.28 7.93
C HIS A 82 -16.97 -0.66 7.89
N PRO A 83 -17.16 -1.41 6.79
CA PRO A 83 -18.18 -2.44 6.73
C PRO A 83 -17.97 -3.48 7.83
N THR A 84 -19.07 -3.91 8.45
CA THR A 84 -19.06 -4.94 9.52
C THR A 84 -19.42 -6.32 8.99
N THR A 85 -19.98 -6.40 7.78
CA THR A 85 -20.22 -7.67 7.11
C THR A 85 -18.88 -8.27 6.66
N LYS A 86 -18.85 -9.58 6.37
CA LYS A 86 -17.67 -10.29 5.86
C LYS A 86 -18.04 -11.02 4.57
N ASP A 87 -18.64 -10.29 3.64
CA ASP A 87 -19.14 -10.78 2.37
C ASP A 87 -18.50 -10.04 1.18
N GLU A 88 -18.98 -10.33 -0.03
CA GLU A 88 -18.52 -9.70 -1.27
C GLU A 88 -18.70 -8.18 -1.27
N SER A 89 -19.71 -7.63 -0.59
CA SER A 89 -19.88 -6.17 -0.51
C SER A 89 -18.74 -5.50 0.27
N THR A 90 -18.21 -6.18 1.28
CA THR A 90 -17.04 -5.71 2.05
C THR A 90 -15.77 -5.77 1.20
N VAL A 91 -15.59 -6.82 0.41
CA VAL A 91 -14.50 -6.91 -0.57
C VAL A 91 -14.55 -5.76 -1.56
N ASN A 92 -15.73 -5.49 -2.13
CA ASN A 92 -15.92 -4.40 -3.07
C ASN A 92 -15.63 -3.03 -2.44
N PHE A 93 -16.05 -2.83 -1.20
CA PHE A 93 -15.76 -1.61 -0.44
C PHE A 93 -14.25 -1.41 -0.23
N ILE A 94 -13.55 -2.44 0.26
CA ILE A 94 -12.09 -2.39 0.49
C ILE A 94 -11.36 -2.09 -0.81
N PHE A 95 -11.70 -2.79 -1.89
CA PHE A 95 -11.08 -2.55 -3.20
C PHE A 95 -11.27 -1.10 -3.67
N THR A 96 -12.50 -0.56 -3.57
CA THR A 96 -12.82 0.82 -3.96
C THR A 96 -12.05 1.83 -3.12
N MET A 97 -12.02 1.60 -1.81
CA MET A 97 -11.30 2.44 -0.86
C MET A 97 -9.82 2.49 -1.20
N ASP A 98 -9.16 1.35 -1.38
CA ASP A 98 -7.73 1.28 -1.64
C ASP A 98 -7.34 1.72 -3.04
N LEU A 99 -8.22 1.52 -4.03
CA LEU A 99 -8.07 2.09 -5.36
C LEU A 99 -7.98 3.62 -5.30
N LEU A 100 -8.82 4.25 -4.46
CA LEU A 100 -8.92 5.71 -4.32
C LEU A 100 -8.04 6.30 -3.20
N ASN A 101 -7.28 5.47 -2.49
CA ASN A 101 -6.45 5.85 -1.34
C ASN A 101 -5.10 6.49 -1.75
N PHE A 102 -5.18 7.67 -2.37
CA PHE A 102 -4.00 8.44 -2.76
C PHE A 102 -4.24 9.95 -2.68
N SER A 103 -3.22 10.68 -2.25
CA SER A 103 -3.19 12.15 -2.12
C SER A 103 -4.38 12.77 -1.39
N PHE A 104 -4.16 13.11 -0.12
CA PHE A 104 -5.01 13.97 0.70
C PHE A 104 -4.22 15.22 1.14
N TRP A 105 -3.25 15.62 0.32
CA TRP A 105 -2.42 16.77 0.58
C TRP A 105 -3.23 18.05 0.36
N SER A 106 -3.02 19.02 1.24
CA SER A 106 -3.59 20.35 1.12
C SER A 106 -2.59 21.35 1.71
N ASP A 107 -2.44 22.48 1.02
CA ASP A 107 -1.65 23.61 1.50
C ASP A 107 -2.47 24.54 2.41
N LEU A 108 -3.77 24.26 2.58
CA LEU A 108 -4.67 25.05 3.41
C LEU A 108 -4.53 24.71 4.92
N PRO A 109 -4.90 25.66 5.80
CA PRO A 109 -5.07 25.42 7.23
C PRO A 109 -6.02 24.25 7.51
N ASP A 110 -5.80 23.55 8.63
CA ASP A 110 -6.50 22.31 9.00
C ASP A 110 -8.05 22.42 8.95
N ASP A 111 -8.60 23.59 9.29
CA ASP A 111 -10.04 23.87 9.34
C ASP A 111 -10.66 24.21 7.97
N GLU A 112 -9.84 24.52 6.96
CA GLU A 112 -10.27 24.81 5.59
C GLU A 112 -10.11 23.61 4.65
N ARG A 113 -9.32 22.60 5.05
CA ARG A 113 -9.05 21.42 4.22
C ARG A 113 -10.29 20.63 3.84
N PHE A 114 -10.21 19.94 2.71
CA PHE A 114 -11.20 19.00 2.22
C PHE A 114 -11.67 18.10 3.36
N ALA A 115 -12.98 18.15 3.61
CA ALA A 115 -13.59 17.43 4.71
C ALA A 115 -14.98 16.94 4.32
N ILE A 116 -15.39 15.83 4.93
CA ILE A 116 -16.70 15.24 4.69
C ILE A 116 -17.47 15.22 5.99
N GLU A 117 -18.65 15.82 5.99
CA GLU A 117 -19.61 15.63 7.07
C GLU A 117 -20.46 14.38 6.79
N HIS A 118 -20.43 13.45 7.73
CA HIS A 118 -21.22 12.22 7.66
C HIS A 118 -21.51 11.70 9.07
N ARG A 119 -22.75 11.27 9.32
CA ARG A 119 -23.25 10.80 10.63
C ARG A 119 -23.00 11.81 11.77
N GLY A 120 -23.16 13.10 11.48
CA GLY A 120 -22.99 14.19 12.44
C GLY A 120 -21.55 14.45 12.88
N ARG A 121 -20.56 13.91 12.15
CA ARG A 121 -19.12 14.12 12.39
C ARG A 121 -18.43 14.65 11.15
N ARG A 122 -17.42 15.49 11.35
CA ARG A 122 -16.52 15.99 10.31
C ARG A 122 -15.31 15.06 10.20
N TRP A 123 -15.05 14.57 8.99
CA TRP A 123 -13.96 13.65 8.67
C TRP A 123 -12.94 14.34 7.76
N THR A 124 -11.65 14.11 8.01
CA THR A 124 -10.53 14.71 7.26
C THR A 124 -9.49 13.64 6.89
N GLY A 125 -8.58 13.98 5.97
CA GLY A 125 -7.52 13.06 5.53
C GLY A 125 -8.07 11.78 4.92
N TYR A 126 -7.49 10.63 5.26
CA TYR A 126 -7.97 9.33 4.79
C TYR A 126 -9.44 9.08 5.18
N TRP A 127 -9.87 9.49 6.37
CA TRP A 127 -11.23 9.23 6.83
C TRP A 127 -12.29 9.98 6.04
N SER A 128 -11.95 11.10 5.39
CA SER A 128 -12.91 11.78 4.52
C SER A 128 -13.23 10.96 3.27
N LEU A 129 -12.28 10.18 2.72
CA LEU A 129 -12.54 9.21 1.65
C LEU A 129 -13.54 8.15 2.12
N VAL A 130 -13.26 7.49 3.25
CA VAL A 130 -14.12 6.42 3.78
C VAL A 130 -15.53 6.95 4.07
N ALA A 131 -15.62 8.15 4.66
CA ALA A 131 -16.90 8.80 4.93
C ALA A 131 -17.67 9.15 3.64
N ALA A 132 -16.98 9.58 2.57
CA ALA A 132 -17.62 9.86 1.29
C ALA A 132 -18.18 8.59 0.64
N LEU A 133 -17.44 7.47 0.69
CA LEU A 133 -17.91 6.18 0.18
C LEU A 133 -19.14 5.69 0.94
N GLN A 134 -19.11 5.72 2.28
CA GLN A 134 -20.25 5.36 3.11
C GLN A 134 -21.46 6.27 2.85
N ARG A 135 -21.24 7.58 2.76
CA ARG A 135 -22.31 8.53 2.47
C ARG A 135 -22.95 8.27 1.10
N ALA A 136 -22.18 7.92 0.09
CA ALA A 136 -22.72 7.56 -1.23
C ALA A 136 -23.58 6.31 -1.16
N LEU A 137 -23.14 5.28 -0.44
CA LEU A 137 -23.93 4.06 -0.23
C LEU A 137 -25.23 4.34 0.55
N ASP A 138 -25.15 5.14 1.62
CA ASP A 138 -26.33 5.58 2.39
C ASP A 138 -27.31 6.42 1.53
N GLU A 139 -26.82 7.11 0.51
CA GLU A 139 -27.61 7.85 -0.50
C GLU A 139 -28.12 6.96 -1.65
N GLY A 140 -27.82 5.65 -1.64
CA GLY A 140 -28.23 4.71 -2.68
C GLY A 140 -27.39 4.77 -3.96
N ILE A 141 -26.23 5.42 -3.94
CA ILE A 141 -25.28 5.42 -5.05
C ILE A 141 -24.35 4.21 -4.90
N PRO A 142 -24.33 3.27 -5.86
CA PRO A 142 -23.51 2.06 -5.78
C PRO A 142 -22.03 2.34 -6.13
N ILE A 143 -21.38 3.26 -5.42
CA ILE A 143 -20.00 3.69 -5.68
C ILE A 143 -18.97 2.57 -5.54
N THR A 144 -19.31 1.44 -4.91
CA THR A 144 -18.41 0.28 -4.77
C THR A 144 -18.66 -0.78 -5.85
N ASP A 145 -19.56 -0.55 -6.79
CA ASP A 145 -19.93 -1.51 -7.84
C ASP A 145 -19.14 -1.25 -9.15
N PRO A 146 -18.37 -2.22 -9.65
CA PRO A 146 -17.71 -2.12 -10.95
C PRO A 146 -18.64 -1.81 -12.13
N HIS A 147 -19.92 -2.20 -12.06
CA HIS A 147 -20.91 -1.83 -13.08
C HIS A 147 -21.16 -0.32 -13.12
N PHE A 148 -21.30 0.32 -11.96
CA PHE A 148 -21.41 1.78 -11.86
C PHE A 148 -20.16 2.46 -12.42
N TRP A 149 -18.96 1.93 -12.11
CA TRP A 149 -17.70 2.47 -12.64
C TRP A 149 -17.51 2.30 -14.14
N HIS A 150 -18.30 1.45 -14.80
CA HIS A 150 -18.25 1.26 -16.25
C HIS A 150 -19.24 2.18 -16.98
N ASP A 151 -20.37 2.52 -16.35
CA ASP A 151 -21.40 3.38 -16.96
C ASP A 151 -20.95 4.86 -17.01
N GLU A 152 -20.72 5.39 -18.21
CA GLU A 152 -20.27 6.77 -18.46
C GLU A 152 -21.30 7.84 -18.09
N ASP A 153 -22.58 7.50 -18.15
CA ASP A 153 -23.68 8.40 -17.82
C ASP A 153 -23.91 8.47 -16.31
N GLU A 154 -23.72 7.36 -15.59
CA GLU A 154 -23.89 7.30 -14.14
C GLU A 154 -22.64 7.78 -13.38
N CYS A 155 -21.44 7.32 -13.73
CA CYS A 155 -20.21 7.57 -12.96
C CYS A 155 -19.31 8.66 -13.58
N ASN A 156 -19.83 9.82 -13.95
CA ASN A 156 -19.02 10.90 -14.53
C ASN A 156 -18.46 11.87 -13.47
N LEU A 157 -17.69 12.87 -13.92
CA LEU A 157 -17.09 13.87 -13.03
C LEU A 157 -18.12 14.64 -12.20
N LYS A 158 -19.34 14.85 -12.73
CA LYS A 158 -20.43 15.50 -11.98
C LYS A 158 -20.92 14.60 -10.85
N ALA A 159 -21.08 13.30 -11.10
CA ALA A 159 -21.43 12.33 -10.07
C ALA A 159 -20.33 12.25 -8.99
N LEU A 160 -19.05 12.20 -9.38
CA LEU A 160 -17.94 12.20 -8.42
C LEU A 160 -17.88 13.49 -7.60
N LYS A 161 -18.13 14.67 -8.20
CA LYS A 161 -18.24 15.94 -7.45
C LYS A 161 -19.36 15.89 -6.42
N HIS A 162 -20.48 15.23 -6.72
CA HIS A 162 -21.57 15.03 -5.76
C HIS A 162 -21.20 14.05 -4.64
N ILE A 163 -20.61 12.90 -4.99
CA ILE A 163 -20.18 11.86 -4.03
C ILE A 163 -19.16 12.44 -3.04
N PHE A 164 -18.13 13.08 -3.58
CA PHE A 164 -17.02 13.66 -2.83
C PHE A 164 -17.23 15.13 -2.47
N ARG A 165 -18.48 15.63 -2.44
CA ARG A 165 -18.76 17.02 -2.08
C ARG A 165 -18.29 17.33 -0.66
N SER A 166 -17.43 18.33 -0.53
CA SER A 166 -16.84 18.77 0.74
C SER A 166 -17.84 19.54 1.60
N CYS A 167 -17.63 19.55 2.91
CA CYS A 167 -18.26 20.53 3.81
C CYS A 167 -17.40 21.80 4.00
N THR A 168 -16.26 21.90 3.29
CA THR A 168 -15.45 23.12 3.14
C THR A 168 -15.40 23.57 1.68
N ASP A 169 -14.71 24.68 1.41
CA ASP A 169 -14.52 25.20 0.05
C ASP A 169 -13.48 24.41 -0.77
N GLU A 170 -12.61 23.62 -0.12
CA GLU A 170 -11.65 22.77 -0.84
C GLU A 170 -12.35 21.52 -1.39
N GLU A 171 -12.25 21.30 -2.70
CA GLU A 171 -12.73 20.08 -3.36
C GLU A 171 -11.79 18.89 -3.09
N MET A 172 -12.28 17.65 -3.29
CA MET A 172 -11.44 16.46 -3.22
C MET A 172 -10.24 16.59 -4.20
N PRO A 173 -8.99 16.54 -3.72
CA PRO A 173 -7.82 16.63 -4.59
C PRO A 173 -7.83 15.53 -5.65
N LEU A 174 -7.31 15.78 -6.86
CA LEU A 174 -7.14 14.78 -7.92
C LEU A 174 -8.41 13.97 -8.24
N LEU A 175 -9.56 14.65 -8.33
CA LEU A 175 -10.84 14.02 -8.64
C LEU A 175 -10.90 13.42 -10.06
N PRO A 176 -10.36 14.08 -11.12
CA PRO A 176 -10.28 13.47 -12.45
C PRO A 176 -9.45 12.18 -12.49
N GLU A 177 -8.34 12.12 -11.76
CA GLU A 177 -7.47 10.95 -11.67
C GLU A 177 -8.16 9.80 -10.94
N ARG A 178 -8.98 10.10 -9.92
CA ARG A 178 -9.83 9.10 -9.25
C ARG A 178 -10.86 8.52 -10.21
N LEU A 179 -11.50 9.35 -11.03
CA LEU A 179 -12.41 8.88 -12.08
C LEU A 179 -11.69 7.94 -13.05
N ALA A 180 -10.50 8.33 -13.51
CA ALA A 180 -9.70 7.51 -14.42
C ALA A 180 -9.36 6.14 -13.80
N CYS A 181 -9.01 6.10 -12.51
CA CYS A 181 -8.75 4.85 -11.78
C CYS A 181 -9.99 3.93 -11.74
N LEU A 182 -11.19 4.48 -11.48
CA LEU A 182 -12.44 3.71 -11.49
C LEU A 182 -12.74 3.14 -12.88
N ARG A 183 -12.64 3.98 -13.92
CA ARG A 183 -12.89 3.58 -15.32
C ARG A 183 -11.95 2.48 -15.78
N GLU A 184 -10.65 2.67 -15.53
CA GLU A 184 -9.63 1.67 -15.86
C GLU A 184 -9.90 0.35 -15.14
N SER A 185 -10.18 0.42 -13.83
CA SER A 185 -10.43 -0.79 -13.02
C SER A 185 -11.68 -1.53 -13.48
N ALA A 186 -12.75 -0.79 -13.84
CA ALA A 186 -13.95 -1.38 -14.41
C ALA A 186 -13.63 -2.14 -15.69
N GLN A 187 -12.96 -1.49 -16.65
CA GLN A 187 -12.58 -2.12 -17.92
C GLN A 187 -11.79 -3.41 -17.71
N VAL A 188 -10.77 -3.37 -16.84
CA VAL A 188 -9.95 -4.55 -16.53
C VAL A 188 -10.78 -5.67 -15.89
N LEU A 189 -11.68 -5.34 -14.96
CA LEU A 189 -12.56 -6.32 -14.31
C LEU A 189 -13.51 -6.98 -15.31
N TYR A 190 -14.09 -6.21 -16.23
CA TYR A 190 -14.93 -6.75 -17.31
C TYR A 190 -14.15 -7.68 -18.24
N ASP A 191 -12.98 -7.24 -18.70
CA ASP A 191 -12.20 -7.97 -19.71
C ASP A 191 -11.59 -9.27 -19.17
N ARG A 192 -11.21 -9.31 -17.89
CA ARG A 192 -10.37 -10.39 -17.34
C ARG A 192 -10.99 -11.16 -16.19
N TYR A 193 -11.97 -10.57 -15.50
CA TYR A 193 -12.45 -11.07 -14.22
C TYR A 193 -13.97 -11.20 -14.14
N ASN A 194 -14.67 -11.21 -15.28
CA ASN A 194 -16.13 -11.29 -15.36
C ASN A 194 -16.82 -10.23 -14.48
N CYS A 195 -16.27 -9.02 -14.45
CA CYS A 195 -16.75 -7.92 -13.62
C CYS A 195 -16.78 -8.23 -12.10
N SER A 196 -15.92 -9.13 -11.60
CA SER A 196 -15.92 -9.57 -10.20
C SER A 196 -14.57 -9.39 -9.52
N ILE A 197 -14.56 -8.63 -8.42
CA ILE A 197 -13.37 -8.41 -7.58
C ILE A 197 -13.02 -9.67 -6.79
N THR A 198 -14.02 -10.42 -6.33
CA THR A 198 -13.80 -11.71 -5.67
C THR A 198 -13.16 -12.72 -6.63
N ARG A 199 -13.51 -12.67 -7.92
CA ARG A 199 -12.82 -13.46 -8.96
C ARG A 199 -11.36 -13.04 -9.12
N LEU A 200 -11.07 -11.73 -9.17
CA LEU A 200 -9.69 -11.22 -9.17
C LEU A 200 -8.88 -11.77 -7.99
N ILE A 201 -9.40 -11.71 -6.77
CA ILE A 201 -8.75 -12.23 -5.56
C ILE A 201 -8.53 -13.75 -5.69
N SER A 202 -9.52 -14.49 -6.20
CA SER A 202 -9.40 -15.94 -6.34
C SER A 202 -8.27 -16.39 -7.28
N VAL A 203 -7.94 -15.59 -8.29
CA VAL A 203 -6.84 -15.87 -9.23
C VAL A 203 -5.47 -15.76 -8.55
N ALA A 204 -5.37 -15.01 -7.44
CA ALA A 204 -4.16 -14.97 -6.63
C ALA A 204 -3.93 -16.24 -5.79
N ASN A 205 -4.88 -17.18 -5.76
CA ASN A 205 -4.74 -18.49 -5.14
C ASN A 205 -4.19 -18.47 -3.70
N GLY A 206 -4.62 -17.49 -2.91
CA GLY A 206 -4.18 -17.33 -1.52
C GLY A 206 -2.73 -16.85 -1.34
N SER A 207 -2.13 -16.21 -2.36
CA SER A 207 -0.86 -15.49 -2.23
C SER A 207 -1.07 -13.97 -2.31
N ALA A 208 -0.60 -13.25 -1.30
CA ALA A 208 -0.59 -11.79 -1.22
C ALA A 208 0.41 -11.20 -2.22
N ALA A 209 1.60 -11.81 -2.35
CA ALA A 209 2.57 -11.39 -3.35
C ALA A 209 2.02 -11.56 -4.77
N ARG A 210 1.33 -12.67 -5.05
CA ARG A 210 0.63 -12.91 -6.32
C ARG A 210 -0.41 -11.85 -6.59
N LEU A 211 -1.26 -11.55 -5.61
CA LEU A 211 -2.30 -10.53 -5.76
C LEU A 211 -1.70 -9.16 -6.07
N ALA A 212 -0.68 -8.74 -5.34
CA ALA A 212 0.02 -7.47 -5.59
C ALA A 212 0.63 -7.43 -7.00
N ASN A 213 1.22 -8.53 -7.47
CA ASN A 213 1.78 -8.65 -8.81
C ASN A 213 0.70 -8.63 -9.91
N ILE A 214 -0.44 -9.30 -9.70
CA ILE A 214 -1.58 -9.27 -10.62
C ILE A 214 -2.12 -7.84 -10.74
N LEU A 215 -2.31 -7.15 -9.61
CA LEU A 215 -2.77 -5.75 -9.57
C LEU A 215 -1.84 -4.85 -10.38
N ALA A 216 -0.53 -4.88 -10.12
CA ALA A 216 0.45 -4.09 -10.85
C ALA A 216 0.53 -4.45 -12.35
N ARG A 217 0.31 -5.72 -12.70
CA ARG A 217 0.34 -6.18 -14.09
C ARG A 217 -0.88 -5.72 -14.87
N ASP A 218 -2.08 -5.92 -14.33
CA ASP A 218 -3.33 -5.74 -15.07
C ASP A 218 -3.93 -4.35 -14.92
N PHE A 219 -3.68 -3.69 -13.80
CA PHE A 219 -4.19 -2.36 -13.48
C PHE A 219 -3.02 -1.37 -13.46
N SER A 220 -2.91 -0.56 -14.50
CA SER A 220 -1.96 0.55 -14.62
C SER A 220 -2.03 1.50 -13.42
N CYS A 221 -3.23 1.78 -12.89
CA CYS A 221 -3.38 2.60 -11.68
C CYS A 221 -2.71 1.97 -10.43
N PHE A 222 -2.58 0.65 -10.33
CA PHE A 222 -1.83 -0.01 -9.26
C PHE A 222 -0.33 -0.17 -9.57
N ARG A 223 0.10 0.08 -10.81
CA ARG A 223 1.50 -0.05 -11.25
C ARG A 223 2.35 1.15 -10.82
N ASP A 224 2.77 1.11 -9.58
CA ASP A 224 3.65 2.09 -8.94
C ASP A 224 5.12 1.66 -9.11
N GLU A 225 5.65 1.99 -10.28
CA GLU A 225 6.97 1.57 -10.78
C GLU A 225 7.72 2.74 -11.42
N HIS A 226 9.01 2.91 -11.09
CA HIS A 226 9.84 4.01 -11.57
C HIS A 226 11.22 3.56 -12.01
N SER A 227 11.82 4.26 -12.98
CA SER A 227 13.22 4.04 -13.33
C SER A 227 14.15 4.64 -12.27
N PHE A 228 15.31 4.03 -12.09
CA PHE A 228 16.35 4.56 -11.20
C PHE A 228 17.74 4.31 -11.80
N PRO A 229 18.70 5.26 -11.68
CA PRO A 229 20.00 5.16 -12.33
C PRO A 229 20.72 3.83 -12.08
N GLY A 230 21.24 3.24 -13.17
CA GLY A 230 21.99 1.98 -13.15
C GLY A 230 21.13 0.71 -13.00
N SER A 231 19.85 0.82 -12.65
CA SER A 231 18.99 -0.35 -12.51
C SER A 231 18.48 -0.82 -13.87
N SER A 232 18.61 -2.11 -14.15
CA SER A 232 18.04 -2.74 -15.35
C SER A 232 16.54 -3.04 -15.21
N LYS A 233 16.01 -3.00 -13.99
CA LYS A 233 14.59 -3.25 -13.66
C LYS A 233 13.98 -1.99 -13.04
N PRO A 234 12.67 -1.73 -13.23
CA PRO A 234 12.02 -0.64 -12.53
C PRO A 234 12.02 -0.90 -11.01
N ILE A 235 12.16 0.17 -10.23
CA ILE A 235 11.93 0.17 -8.79
C ILE A 235 10.43 0.11 -8.56
N ARG A 236 9.98 -0.87 -7.78
CA ARG A 236 8.56 -1.11 -7.51
C ARG A 236 8.26 -0.68 -6.08
N PHE A 237 7.23 0.14 -5.89
CA PHE A 237 6.71 0.49 -4.56
C PHE A 237 5.37 -0.19 -4.27
N LEU A 238 4.54 -0.33 -5.31
CA LEU A 238 3.25 -1.04 -5.28
C LEU A 238 2.38 -0.69 -4.06
N LYS A 239 2.42 0.57 -3.61
CA LYS A 239 1.88 0.99 -2.31
C LYS A 239 0.42 0.57 -2.14
N ARG A 240 -0.46 0.96 -3.07
CA ARG A 240 -1.90 0.65 -2.99
C ARG A 240 -2.19 -0.85 -3.14
N ALA A 241 -1.41 -1.57 -3.94
CA ALA A 241 -1.60 -3.01 -4.12
C ALA A 241 -1.23 -3.78 -2.84
N GLN A 242 -0.17 -3.34 -2.15
CA GLN A 242 0.21 -3.86 -0.85
C GLN A 242 -0.83 -3.54 0.24
N ILE A 243 -1.36 -2.31 0.26
CA ILE A 243 -2.45 -1.92 1.20
C ILE A 243 -3.68 -2.80 0.98
N LEU A 244 -4.11 -3.01 -0.26
CA LEU A 244 -5.27 -3.87 -0.56
C LEU A 244 -5.11 -5.29 0.01
N CYS A 245 -3.92 -5.88 -0.11
CA CYS A 245 -3.64 -7.19 0.48
C CYS A 245 -3.73 -7.15 2.01
N ALA A 246 -3.16 -6.11 2.64
CA ALA A 246 -3.16 -5.94 4.09
C ALA A 246 -4.58 -5.69 4.66
N ASP A 247 -5.39 -4.88 3.99
CA ASP A 247 -6.74 -4.53 4.43
C ASP A 247 -7.70 -5.72 4.27
N LEU A 248 -7.58 -6.49 3.19
CA LEU A 248 -8.29 -7.76 3.04
C LEU A 248 -7.90 -8.74 4.16
N TRP A 249 -6.60 -8.90 4.41
CA TRP A 249 -6.12 -9.79 5.48
C TRP A 249 -6.62 -9.36 6.86
N ALA A 250 -6.52 -8.07 7.19
CA ALA A 250 -6.93 -7.52 8.48
C ALA A 250 -8.46 -7.63 8.68
N CYS A 251 -9.26 -7.21 7.69
CA CYS A 251 -10.72 -7.25 7.76
C CYS A 251 -11.25 -8.67 7.94
N PHE A 252 -10.72 -9.63 7.17
CA PHE A 252 -11.15 -11.02 7.23
C PHE A 252 -10.35 -11.85 8.23
N GLN A 253 -9.39 -11.26 8.95
CA GLN A 253 -8.57 -11.89 9.97
C GLN A 253 -7.83 -13.15 9.49
N GLY A 254 -7.33 -13.12 8.26
CA GLY A 254 -6.65 -14.26 7.64
C GLY A 254 -7.55 -15.40 7.16
N GLU A 255 -8.87 -15.21 7.17
CA GLU A 255 -9.86 -16.20 6.70
C GLU A 255 -10.52 -15.75 5.38
N SER A 256 -11.28 -16.65 4.73
CA SER A 256 -12.07 -16.34 3.53
C SER A 256 -11.28 -15.55 2.45
N TYR A 257 -11.76 -14.36 2.06
CA TYR A 257 -11.13 -13.47 1.07
C TYR A 257 -9.82 -12.84 1.53
N GLY A 258 -9.52 -12.84 2.84
CA GLY A 258 -8.24 -12.38 3.39
C GLY A 258 -7.26 -13.50 3.72
N ARG A 259 -7.54 -14.74 3.30
CA ARG A 259 -6.65 -15.88 3.53
C ARG A 259 -5.45 -15.81 2.58
N PHE A 260 -4.31 -15.36 3.12
CA PHE A 260 -3.02 -15.37 2.43
C PHE A 260 -2.02 -16.26 3.17
N THR A 261 -1.24 -17.02 2.41
CA THR A 261 -0.21 -17.95 2.92
C THR A 261 1.15 -17.27 3.15
N ASP A 262 1.34 -16.09 2.58
CA ASP A 262 2.59 -15.34 2.48
C ASP A 262 2.35 -13.84 2.76
N ILE A 263 1.44 -13.51 3.68
CA ILE A 263 1.10 -12.12 4.02
C ILE A 263 2.32 -11.33 4.52
N ASP A 264 3.29 -12.02 5.12
CA ASP A 264 4.57 -11.49 5.58
C ASP A 264 5.46 -10.95 4.45
N LYS A 265 5.15 -11.26 3.18
CA LYS A 265 5.79 -10.67 2.01
C LYS A 265 5.31 -9.26 1.68
N ILE A 266 4.22 -8.82 2.30
CA ILE A 266 3.76 -7.43 2.20
C ILE A 266 4.58 -6.58 3.18
N THR A 267 5.13 -5.48 2.68
CA THR A 267 6.09 -4.63 3.39
C THR A 267 5.44 -3.33 3.85
N MET A 268 6.17 -2.52 4.64
CA MET A 268 5.70 -1.19 4.97
C MET A 268 5.56 -0.31 3.72
N PHE A 269 4.44 0.39 3.63
CA PHE A 269 4.04 1.10 2.42
C PHE A 269 4.87 2.37 2.21
N ALA A 270 5.45 2.52 1.02
CA ALA A 270 6.19 3.71 0.63
C ALA A 270 5.24 4.88 0.30
N ASP A 271 4.90 5.70 1.28
CA ASP A 271 3.93 6.81 1.19
C ASP A 271 4.62 8.19 1.16
N TYR A 272 3.88 9.25 0.80
CA TYR A 272 4.40 10.62 0.76
C TYR A 272 4.43 11.33 2.14
N ARG A 273 3.66 10.87 3.13
CA ARG A 273 3.64 11.41 4.50
C ARG A 273 4.75 10.83 5.37
N ILE A 274 5.07 9.54 5.19
CA ILE A 274 6.01 8.80 6.04
C ILE A 274 7.42 9.41 6.06
N PRO A 275 7.99 9.93 4.94
CA PRO A 275 9.28 10.60 4.99
C PRO A 275 9.32 11.76 6.00
N GLN A 276 8.21 12.50 6.15
CA GLN A 276 8.14 13.63 7.09
C GLN A 276 8.29 13.14 8.54
N ILE A 277 7.62 12.05 8.87
CA ILE A 277 7.70 11.42 10.19
C ILE A 277 9.12 10.89 10.42
N LEU A 278 9.67 10.14 9.47
CA LEU A 278 11.02 9.56 9.58
C LEU A 278 12.12 10.63 9.70
N ILE A 279 12.00 11.76 8.99
CA ILE A 279 12.91 12.90 9.12
C ILE A 279 12.81 13.50 10.52
N SER A 280 11.59 13.72 11.04
CA SER A 280 11.40 14.26 12.40
C SER A 280 11.91 13.33 13.52
N LEU A 281 11.90 12.02 13.27
CA LEU A 281 12.47 11.01 14.17
C LEU A 281 13.99 10.85 14.01
N GLY A 282 14.59 11.54 13.03
CA GLY A 282 16.01 11.40 12.70
C GLY A 282 16.39 10.06 12.05
N ALA A 283 15.41 9.27 11.62
CA ALA A 283 15.64 7.98 10.95
C ALA A 283 16.01 8.16 9.47
N LEU A 284 15.61 9.28 8.85
CA LEU A 284 15.84 9.58 7.45
C LEU A 284 16.47 10.98 7.30
N TYR A 285 17.59 11.05 6.59
CA TYR A 285 18.33 12.28 6.33
C TYR A 285 18.31 12.61 4.85
N CYS A 286 18.16 13.90 4.54
CA CYS A 286 18.15 14.42 3.19
C CYS A 286 19.41 15.27 2.95
N SER A 287 19.95 15.24 1.73
CA SER A 287 21.02 16.13 1.30
C SER A 287 20.59 17.59 1.39
N PRO A 288 21.53 18.55 1.50
CA PRO A 288 21.19 19.97 1.55
C PRO A 288 20.31 20.42 0.38
N SER A 289 20.54 19.87 -0.82
CA SER A 289 19.74 20.16 -2.02
C SER A 289 18.28 19.74 -1.86
N VAL A 290 18.02 18.54 -1.33
CA VAL A 290 16.67 18.03 -1.08
C VAL A 290 16.00 18.81 0.05
N VAL A 291 16.73 19.10 1.14
CA VAL A 291 16.21 19.92 2.25
C VAL A 291 15.79 21.30 1.73
N SER A 292 16.65 22.00 1.00
CA SER A 292 16.31 23.30 0.41
C SER A 292 15.16 23.22 -0.58
N ALA A 293 14.97 22.09 -1.28
CA ALA A 293 13.80 21.89 -2.14
C ALA A 293 12.49 21.79 -1.34
N ILE A 294 12.51 20.99 -0.26
CA ILE A 294 11.37 20.81 0.64
C ILE A 294 11.01 22.13 1.34
N GLU A 295 12.00 22.84 1.88
CA GLU A 295 11.80 24.14 2.55
C GLU A 295 11.24 25.20 1.61
N ALA A 296 11.69 25.20 0.35
CA ALA A 296 11.16 26.07 -0.69
C ALA A 296 9.81 25.61 -1.26
N ARG A 297 9.19 24.55 -0.69
CA ARG A 297 7.94 23.93 -1.17
C ARG A 297 7.97 23.59 -2.66
N ARG A 298 9.13 23.21 -3.18
CA ARG A 298 9.26 22.76 -4.57
C ARG A 298 8.65 21.38 -4.70
N CYS A 299 7.77 21.21 -5.68
CA CYS A 299 7.21 19.91 -6.01
C CYS A 299 8.35 18.96 -6.42
N LEU A 300 8.41 17.81 -5.76
CA LEU A 300 9.27 16.70 -6.16
C LEU A 300 8.49 15.85 -7.16
N GLU A 301 8.95 15.82 -8.40
CA GLU A 301 8.26 15.09 -9.47
C GLU A 301 8.16 13.60 -9.13
N SER A 302 6.98 13.02 -9.37
CA SER A 302 6.75 11.58 -9.21
C SER A 302 7.69 10.79 -10.11
N GLY A 303 8.40 9.81 -9.55
CA GLY A 303 9.43 9.05 -10.25
C GLY A 303 10.74 9.80 -10.46
N GLY A 304 10.86 11.04 -9.97
CA GLY A 304 12.11 11.76 -9.93
C GLY A 304 13.09 11.11 -8.93
N PRO A 305 14.42 11.27 -9.13
CA PRO A 305 15.42 10.60 -8.30
C PRO A 305 15.31 10.96 -6.81
N TRP A 306 14.87 12.18 -6.46
CA TRP A 306 14.64 12.59 -5.08
C TRP A 306 13.39 11.95 -4.47
N GLU A 307 12.29 11.89 -5.22
CA GLU A 307 11.05 11.25 -4.76
C GLU A 307 11.24 9.74 -4.56
N VAL A 308 11.89 9.08 -5.53
CA VAL A 308 12.20 7.65 -5.45
C VAL A 308 13.14 7.35 -4.28
N GLN A 309 14.14 8.19 -4.01
CA GLN A 309 15.02 8.02 -2.84
C GLN A 309 14.29 8.21 -1.51
N LEU A 310 13.41 9.22 -1.39
CA LEU A 310 12.59 9.44 -0.19
C LEU A 310 11.64 8.27 0.09
N ARG A 311 11.11 7.64 -0.96
CA ARG A 311 10.24 6.47 -0.85
C ARG A 311 11.00 5.16 -0.64
N GLY A 312 12.13 4.99 -1.30
CA GLY A 312 13.01 3.82 -1.20
C GLY A 312 13.57 3.58 0.20
N GLY A 313 13.75 4.64 0.99
CA GLY A 313 14.21 4.50 2.37
C GLY A 313 13.21 3.83 3.31
N GLN A 314 11.91 3.84 2.99
CA GLN A 314 10.87 3.42 3.94
C GLN A 314 10.83 1.90 4.11
N PRO A 315 10.75 1.07 3.05
CA PRO A 315 10.71 -0.39 3.22
C PRO A 315 11.94 -0.93 3.96
N MET A 316 13.11 -0.30 3.79
CA MET A 316 14.36 -0.65 4.49
C MET A 316 14.29 -0.42 6.01
N ILE A 317 13.55 0.59 6.46
CA ILE A 317 13.34 0.88 7.89
C ILE A 317 12.40 -0.15 8.52
N SER A 318 11.42 -0.66 7.76
CA SER A 318 10.40 -1.55 8.29
C SER A 318 10.89 -2.92 8.74
N GLY A 319 11.94 -3.46 8.12
CA GLY A 319 12.56 -4.73 8.55
C GLY A 319 13.05 -4.70 10.01
N PHE A 320 13.31 -3.50 10.56
CA PHE A 320 13.71 -3.32 11.95
C PHE A 320 12.54 -3.22 12.94
N ILE A 321 11.35 -2.82 12.46
CA ILE A 321 10.15 -2.74 13.30
C ILE A 321 9.61 -4.15 13.56
N TRP A 322 9.60 -5.01 12.55
CA TRP A 322 9.10 -6.39 12.68
C TRP A 322 10.07 -7.34 13.39
N SER A 323 11.38 -7.04 13.39
CA SER A 323 12.39 -7.84 14.12
C SER A 323 12.55 -7.46 15.59
N ALA A 324 11.92 -6.37 16.03
CA ALA A 324 11.88 -5.96 17.44
C ALA A 324 10.71 -6.61 18.22
N GLY A 325 9.83 -7.35 17.54
CA GLY A 325 8.70 -8.08 18.10
C GLY A 325 8.97 -9.56 18.30
#